data_AF-A0A7C1U7L6-F1
#
_entry.id   AF-A0A7C1U7L6-F1
#
_cell.length_a   1.000
_cell.length_b   1.000
_cell.length_c   1.000
_cell.angle_alpha   90.00
_cell.angle_beta   90.00
_cell.angle_gamma   90.00
#
_symmetry.space_group_name_H-M   'P 1'
#
loop_
_entity.id
_entity.type
_entity.pdbx_description
1 polymer ?
#
loop_
_entity_poly.entity_id
_entity_poly.type
_entity_poly.pdbx_seq_one_letter_code
_entity_poly.pdbx_strand_id
1 'polypeptide(L)'
;VHITGQRDIDDLAHMLGRAWGYVGIIRAVPYHLSLKKSYMPQDLMKKHGYGLDKFLCPDRPDVFQPIIEGLCQKAEQNLDHIAREKKRINADSRSVFLLSTLCRSYLKTIRKADYDPFKLEEKAGAFGRQWHLLTAALFNRI
;
A
#
# COMPACT_ATOMS: atom_id res chain seq x y z
N VAL A 1 0.23 9.44 -21.04
CA VAL A 1 1.30 8.52 -20.59
C VAL A 1 0.72 7.12 -20.65
N HIS A 2 1.34 6.22 -21.42
CA HIS A 2 0.97 4.81 -21.45
C HIS A 2 1.82 4.08 -20.43
N ILE A 3 1.21 3.55 -19.37
CA ILE A 3 1.94 2.98 -18.22
C ILE A 3 2.46 1.58 -18.58
N THR A 4 1.73 0.86 -19.43
CA THR A 4 2.03 -0.52 -19.83
C THR A 4 2.31 -0.68 -21.33
N GLY A 5 2.26 0.41 -22.10
CA GLY A 5 2.30 0.36 -23.56
C GLY A 5 1.00 -0.13 -24.21
N GLN A 6 -0.03 -0.49 -23.42
CA GLN A 6 -1.34 -0.92 -23.88
C GLN A 6 -2.45 -0.11 -23.21
N ARG A 7 -3.32 0.49 -24.01
CA ARG A 7 -4.33 1.45 -23.53
C ARG A 7 -5.40 0.81 -22.63
N ASP A 8 -5.66 -0.48 -22.81
CA ASP A 8 -6.80 -1.17 -22.20
C ASP A 8 -6.57 -1.58 -20.73
N ILE A 9 -5.35 -1.46 -20.21
CA ILE A 9 -4.99 -1.84 -18.83
C ILE A 9 -4.30 -0.71 -18.04
N ASP A 10 -4.13 0.47 -18.65
CA ASP A 10 -3.46 1.61 -18.02
C ASP A 10 -4.22 2.12 -16.78
N ASP A 11 -5.55 2.00 -16.77
CA ASP A 11 -6.40 2.28 -15.61
C ASP A 11 -6.07 1.33 -14.44
N LEU A 12 -5.96 0.03 -14.70
CA LEU A 12 -5.60 -0.99 -13.70
C LEU A 12 -4.18 -0.78 -13.17
N ALA A 13 -3.24 -0.45 -14.06
CA ALA A 13 -1.86 -0.14 -13.69
C ALA A 13 -1.80 1.13 -12.82
N HIS A 14 -2.61 2.15 -13.12
CA HIS A 14 -2.70 3.35 -12.31
C HIS A 14 -3.29 3.06 -10.91
N MET A 15 -4.33 2.23 -10.81
CA MET A 15 -4.88 1.77 -9.53
C MET A 15 -3.84 1.01 -8.70
N LEU A 16 -3.04 0.16 -9.35
CA LEU A 16 -1.95 -0.57 -8.72
C LEU A 16 -0.88 0.38 -8.19
N GLY A 17 -0.47 1.36 -8.99
CA GLY A 17 0.49 2.39 -8.59
C GLY A 17 0.01 3.18 -7.38
N ARG A 18 -1.29 3.54 -7.33
CA ARG A 18 -1.89 4.21 -6.16
C ARG A 18 -1.86 3.33 -4.91
N ALA A 19 -2.25 2.06 -5.03
CA ALA A 19 -2.22 1.13 -3.91
C ALA A 19 -0.80 0.95 -3.36
N TRP A 20 0.18 0.80 -4.26
CA TRP A 20 1.59 0.71 -3.88
C TRP A 20 2.12 1.99 -3.22
N GLY A 21 1.75 3.16 -3.76
CA GLY A 21 2.09 4.45 -3.16
C GLY A 21 1.56 4.62 -1.74
N TYR A 22 0.31 4.19 -1.48
CA TYR A 22 -0.26 4.21 -0.13
C TYR A 22 0.53 3.33 0.83
N VAL A 23 0.87 2.09 0.43
CA VAL A 23 1.71 1.21 1.25
C VAL A 23 3.09 1.82 1.52
N GLY A 24 3.70 2.46 0.52
CA GLY A 24 4.99 3.14 0.65
C GLY A 24 4.94 4.28 1.69
N ILE A 25 3.94 5.15 1.59
CA ILE A 25 3.77 6.28 2.54
C ILE A 25 3.56 5.75 3.96
N ILE A 26 2.71 4.74 4.16
CA ILE A 26 2.44 4.14 5.49
C ILE A 26 3.74 3.63 6.11
N ARG A 27 4.54 2.88 5.35
CA ARG A 27 5.82 2.32 5.84
C ARG A 27 6.87 3.39 6.14
N ALA A 28 6.82 4.51 5.43
CA ALA A 28 7.74 5.61 5.62
C ALA A 28 7.31 6.56 6.76
N VAL A 29 6.15 6.37 7.40
CA VAL A 29 5.66 7.23 8.48
C VAL A 29 6.68 7.43 9.60
N PRO A 30 7.32 6.39 10.18
CA PRO A 30 8.30 6.60 11.25
C PRO A 30 9.47 7.48 10.82
N TYR A 31 9.92 7.31 9.57
CA TYR A 31 10.97 8.13 8.99
C TYR A 31 10.53 9.58 8.70
N HIS A 32 9.32 9.78 8.18
CA HIS A 32 8.82 11.13 7.92
C HIS A 32 8.57 11.93 9.21
N LEU A 33 8.11 11.27 10.27
CA LEU A 33 7.92 11.89 11.58
C LEU A 33 9.25 12.27 12.23
N SER A 34 10.32 11.49 12.07
CA SER A 34 11.65 11.88 12.56
C SER A 34 12.17 13.16 11.91
N LEU A 35 11.73 13.43 10.67
CA LEU A 35 11.99 14.67 9.94
C LEU A 35 10.96 15.79 10.21
N LYS A 36 10.01 15.57 11.13
CA LYS A 36 8.86 16.47 11.39
C LYS A 36 8.07 16.82 10.12
N LYS A 37 7.93 15.88 9.19
CA LYS A 37 7.17 16.01 7.94
C LYS A 37 6.02 15.02 7.90
N SER A 38 4.91 15.41 7.28
CA SER A 38 3.80 14.51 6.97
C SER A 38 3.52 14.51 5.48
N TYR A 39 3.47 13.31 4.90
CA TYR A 39 3.05 13.08 3.51
C TYR A 39 1.67 12.39 3.47
N MET A 40 0.94 12.39 4.59
CA MET A 40 -0.40 11.82 4.63
C MET A 40 -1.39 12.69 3.85
N PRO A 41 -2.37 12.08 3.16
CA PRO A 41 -3.40 12.83 2.45
C PRO A 41 -4.22 13.71 3.41
N GLN A 42 -4.20 15.03 3.17
CA GLN A 42 -4.82 16.01 4.05
C GLN A 42 -6.34 15.84 4.15
N ASP A 43 -6.99 15.39 3.10
CA ASP A 43 -8.43 15.08 3.06
C ASP A 43 -8.78 14.01 4.12
N LEU A 44 -7.94 12.99 4.23
CA LEU A 44 -8.14 11.89 5.17
C LEU A 44 -7.85 12.34 6.61
N MET A 45 -6.79 13.12 6.83
CA MET A 45 -6.49 13.71 8.14
C MET A 45 -7.65 14.60 8.63
N LYS A 46 -8.17 15.48 7.76
CA LYS A 46 -9.31 16.35 8.06
C LYS A 46 -10.58 15.56 8.37
N LYS A 47 -10.86 14.46 7.67
CA LYS A 47 -12.01 13.59 7.92
C LYS A 47 -12.04 13.06 9.36
N HIS A 48 -10.88 12.80 9.95
CA HIS A 48 -10.75 12.32 11.32
C HIS A 48 -10.50 13.44 12.35
N GLY A 49 -10.61 14.72 11.95
CA GLY A 49 -10.44 15.87 12.84
C GLY A 49 -9.00 16.07 13.31
N TYR A 50 -8.01 15.53 12.59
CA TYR A 50 -6.60 15.67 12.92
C TYR A 50 -5.94 16.73 12.04
N GLY A 51 -5.45 17.80 12.66
CA GLY A 51 -4.57 18.78 12.02
C GLY A 51 -3.14 18.26 11.84
N LEU A 52 -2.34 18.95 11.03
CA LEU A 52 -0.93 18.61 10.79
C LEU A 52 -0.13 18.58 12.10
N ASP A 53 -0.31 19.60 12.95
CA ASP A 53 0.41 19.71 14.23
C ASP A 53 0.12 18.54 15.16
N LYS A 54 -1.13 18.06 15.15
CA LYS A 54 -1.58 16.92 15.97
C LYS A 54 -1.02 15.60 15.45
N PHE A 55 -0.82 15.47 14.14
CA PHE A 55 -0.22 14.29 13.52
C PHE A 55 1.31 14.23 13.70
N LEU A 56 1.97 15.38 13.75
CA LEU A 56 3.41 15.47 14.01
C LEU A 56 3.78 15.28 15.49
N CYS A 57 2.80 15.21 16.38
CA CYS A 57 3.00 14.98 17.80
C CYS A 57 3.30 13.49 18.07
N PRO A 58 4.50 13.14 18.58
CA PRO A 58 4.90 11.75 18.81
C PRO A 58 4.07 11.02 19.89
N ASP A 59 3.48 11.76 20.82
CA ASP A 59 2.86 11.22 22.04
C ASP A 59 1.44 10.66 21.81
N ARG A 60 0.97 10.61 20.55
CA ARG A 60 -0.41 10.26 20.19
C ARG A 60 -0.47 9.18 19.10
N PRO A 61 -0.08 7.92 19.42
CA PRO A 61 -0.15 6.81 18.47
C PRO A 61 -1.59 6.53 17.97
N ASP A 62 -2.60 6.95 18.75
CA ASP A 62 -4.03 6.87 18.44
C ASP A 62 -4.42 7.65 17.17
N VAL A 63 -3.65 8.67 16.79
CA VAL A 63 -3.94 9.52 15.63
C VAL A 63 -3.67 8.78 14.31
N PHE A 64 -2.71 7.86 14.28
CA PHE A 64 -2.26 7.21 13.04
C PHE A 64 -3.19 6.10 12.58
N GLN A 65 -3.71 5.31 13.53
CA GLN A 65 -4.51 4.11 13.24
C GLN A 65 -5.69 4.37 12.29
N PRO A 66 -6.61 5.32 12.55
CA PRO A 66 -7.76 5.54 11.67
C PRO A 66 -7.37 6.06 10.28
N ILE A 67 -6.30 6.87 10.20
CA ILE A 67 -5.78 7.39 8.93
C ILE A 67 -5.16 6.25 8.10
N ILE A 68 -4.33 5.43 8.73
CA ILE A 68 -3.65 4.30 8.07
C ILE A 68 -4.68 3.26 7.67
N GLU A 69 -5.66 2.95 8.52
CA GLU A 69 -6.76 2.05 8.19
C GLU A 69 -7.53 2.55 6.95
N GLY A 70 -7.87 3.84 6.89
CA GLY A 70 -8.54 4.43 5.73
C GLY A 70 -7.71 4.34 4.43
N LEU A 71 -6.39 4.45 4.51
CA LEU A 71 -5.49 4.24 3.37
C LEU A 71 -5.41 2.77 2.96
N CYS A 72 -5.32 1.86 3.93
CA CYS A 72 -5.35 0.42 3.68
C CYS A 72 -6.64 0.03 2.97
N GLN A 73 -7.79 0.53 3.43
CA GLN A 73 -9.08 0.26 2.81
C GLN A 73 -9.14 0.75 1.35
N LYS A 74 -8.65 1.97 1.08
CA LYS A 74 -8.55 2.51 -0.30
C LYS A 74 -7.62 1.65 -1.18
N ALA A 75 -6.50 1.18 -0.64
CA ALA A 75 -5.57 0.30 -1.35
C ALA A 75 -6.22 -1.06 -1.66
N GLU A 76 -6.91 -1.66 -0.70
CA GLU A 76 -7.61 -2.94 -0.87
C GLU A 76 -8.71 -2.86 -1.92
N GLN A 77 -9.50 -1.78 -1.92
CA GLN A 77 -10.51 -1.54 -2.96
C GLN A 77 -9.91 -1.50 -4.37
N ASN A 78 -8.75 -0.84 -4.55
CA ASN A 78 -8.04 -0.83 -5.82
C ASN A 78 -7.58 -2.23 -6.23
N LEU A 79 -6.98 -2.99 -5.29
CA LEU A 79 -6.49 -4.35 -5.56
C LEU A 79 -7.62 -5.33 -5.86
N ASP A 80 -8.77 -5.19 -5.20
CA ASP A 80 -9.95 -6.02 -5.43
C ASP A 80 -10.59 -5.73 -6.77
N HIS A 81 -10.59 -4.47 -7.22
CA HIS A 81 -11.00 -4.12 -8.58
C HIS A 81 -10.09 -4.77 -9.62
N ILE A 82 -8.76 -4.66 -9.45
CA ILE A 82 -7.78 -5.30 -10.35
C ILE A 82 -8.02 -6.82 -10.41
N ALA A 83 -8.29 -7.47 -9.28
CA ALA A 83 -8.55 -8.91 -9.24
C ALA A 83 -9.84 -9.31 -9.98
N ARG A 84 -10.89 -8.48 -9.93
CA ARG A 84 -12.14 -8.70 -10.70
C ARG A 84 -11.90 -8.55 -12.20
N GLU A 85 -11.08 -7.58 -12.57
CA GLU A 85 -10.74 -7.24 -13.95
C GLU A 85 -9.58 -8.07 -14.53
N LYS A 86 -9.11 -9.11 -13.82
CA LYS A 86 -7.94 -9.92 -14.20
C LYS A 86 -7.98 -10.49 -15.62
N LYS A 87 -9.17 -10.66 -16.20
CA LYS A 87 -9.35 -11.15 -17.58
C LYS A 87 -8.83 -10.17 -18.63
N ARG A 88 -8.75 -8.88 -18.31
CA ARG A 88 -8.17 -7.84 -19.18
C ARG A 88 -6.64 -7.87 -19.20
N ILE A 89 -6.01 -8.55 -18.23
CA ILE A 89 -4.55 -8.63 -18.10
C ILE A 89 -4.03 -9.76 -18.98
N ASN A 90 -3.37 -9.40 -20.08
CA ASN A 90 -2.68 -10.35 -20.95
C ASN A 90 -1.40 -10.91 -20.31
N ALA A 91 -0.89 -12.01 -20.88
CA ALA A 91 0.30 -12.70 -20.37
C ALA A 91 1.53 -11.78 -20.30
N ASP A 92 1.72 -10.94 -21.32
CA ASP A 92 2.89 -10.05 -21.43
C ASP A 92 2.95 -8.98 -20.34
N SER A 93 1.79 -8.54 -19.84
CA SER A 93 1.71 -7.50 -18.79
C SER A 93 1.55 -8.07 -17.38
N ARG A 94 1.43 -9.40 -17.21
CA ARG A 94 1.20 -10.04 -15.89
C ARG A 94 2.28 -9.71 -14.88
N SER A 95 3.53 -9.58 -15.31
CA SER A 95 4.67 -9.29 -14.44
C SER A 95 4.49 -7.99 -13.65
N VAL A 96 3.90 -6.96 -14.27
CA VAL A 96 3.59 -5.68 -13.61
C VAL A 96 2.60 -5.87 -12.48
N PHE A 97 1.60 -6.73 -12.67
CA PHE A 97 0.56 -6.99 -11.68
C PHE A 97 0.99 -7.90 -10.53
N LEU A 98 2.18 -8.52 -10.56
CA LEU A 98 2.75 -9.23 -9.40
C LEU A 98 2.95 -8.30 -8.19
N LEU A 99 3.07 -6.99 -8.44
CA LEU A 99 3.11 -5.99 -7.38
C LEU A 99 1.81 -5.98 -6.54
N SER A 100 0.68 -6.41 -7.09
CA SER A 100 -0.58 -6.51 -6.35
C SER A 100 -0.48 -7.53 -5.21
N THR A 101 0.13 -8.69 -5.46
CA THR A 101 0.41 -9.72 -4.44
C THR A 101 1.32 -9.21 -3.34
N LEU A 102 2.37 -8.45 -3.72
CA LEU A 102 3.26 -7.82 -2.75
C LEU A 102 2.52 -6.79 -1.90
N CYS A 103 1.68 -5.97 -2.53
CA CYS A 103 0.84 -4.98 -1.86
C CYS A 103 -0.10 -5.64 -0.83
N ARG A 104 -0.81 -6.71 -1.22
CA ARG A 104 -1.67 -7.50 -0.31
C ARG A 104 -0.89 -8.06 0.88
N SER A 105 0.34 -8.53 0.66
CA SER A 105 1.21 -9.02 1.73
C SER A 105 1.54 -7.92 2.74
N TYR A 106 1.91 -6.72 2.29
CA TYR A 106 2.15 -5.59 3.19
C TYR A 106 0.90 -5.15 3.93
N LEU A 107 -0.24 -5.06 3.26
CA LEU A 107 -1.52 -4.70 3.89
C LEU A 107 -1.88 -5.68 5.02
N LYS A 108 -1.65 -6.98 4.82
CA LYS A 108 -1.81 -7.99 5.86
C LYS A 108 -0.87 -7.76 7.04
N THR A 109 0.39 -7.39 6.80
CA THR A 109 1.35 -7.04 7.85
C THR A 109 0.92 -5.80 8.62
N ILE A 110 0.46 -4.76 7.91
CA ILE A 110 -0.03 -3.51 8.53
C ILE A 110 -1.26 -3.77 9.40
N ARG A 111 -2.20 -4.58 8.92
CA ARG A 111 -3.37 -4.98 9.70
C ARG A 111 -3.00 -5.79 10.94
N LYS A 112 -2.04 -6.71 10.84
CA LYS A 112 -1.53 -7.48 12.00
C LYS A 112 -0.85 -6.58 13.04
N ALA A 113 -0.27 -5.47 12.61
CA ALA A 113 0.33 -4.46 13.48
C ALA A 113 -0.72 -3.50 14.09
N ASP A 114 -2.02 -3.78 13.93
CA ASP A 114 -3.12 -2.91 14.40
C ASP A 114 -3.01 -1.48 13.84
N TYR A 115 -2.61 -1.39 12.56
CA TYR A 115 -2.40 -0.13 11.83
C TYR A 115 -1.40 0.84 12.49
N ASP A 116 -0.57 0.35 13.40
CA ASP A 116 0.49 1.11 14.05
C ASP A 116 1.75 1.11 13.15
N PRO A 117 2.18 2.27 12.63
CA PRO A 117 3.32 2.37 11.74
C PRO A 117 4.65 2.07 12.45
N PHE A 118 4.73 2.20 13.77
CA PHE A 118 5.94 1.95 14.56
C PHE A 118 6.12 0.47 14.88
N LYS A 119 5.05 -0.32 14.83
CA LYS A 119 5.07 -1.79 14.94
C LYS A 119 5.37 -2.50 13.61
N LEU A 120 5.46 -1.75 12.52
CA LEU A 120 5.91 -2.28 11.23
C LEU A 120 7.41 -2.58 11.32
N GLU A 121 7.75 -3.73 11.91
CA GLU A 121 9.13 -4.19 11.93
C GLU A 121 9.63 -4.35 10.49
N GLU A 122 10.47 -3.43 10.04
CA GLU A 122 11.24 -3.62 8.80
C GLU A 122 12.33 -4.69 8.95
N LYS A 123 12.40 -5.38 10.10
CA LYS A 123 13.31 -6.49 10.39
C LYS A 123 12.78 -7.89 10.04
N ALA A 124 11.68 -8.02 9.29
CA ALA A 124 11.34 -9.31 8.69
C ALA A 124 12.29 -9.61 7.51
N GLY A 125 13.25 -10.50 7.70
CA GLY A 125 14.32 -10.82 6.75
C GLY A 125 13.86 -10.95 5.30
N ALA A 126 14.62 -10.34 4.37
CA ALA A 126 14.33 -10.24 2.94
C ALA A 126 13.89 -11.56 2.27
N PHE A 127 14.35 -12.68 2.82
CA PHE A 127 14.13 -14.04 2.34
C PHE A 127 12.65 -14.45 2.27
N GLY A 128 11.83 -14.12 3.29
CA GLY A 128 10.42 -14.52 3.31
C GLY A 128 9.58 -13.80 2.26
N ARG A 129 9.92 -12.54 1.95
CA ARG A 129 9.24 -11.73 0.93
C ARG A 129 9.60 -12.21 -0.48
N GLN A 130 10.88 -12.53 -0.69
CA GLN A 130 11.37 -13.09 -1.96
C GLN A 130 10.75 -14.47 -2.25
N TRP A 131 10.62 -15.35 -1.25
CA TRP A 131 9.95 -16.64 -1.40
C TRP A 131 8.45 -16.51 -1.75
N HIS A 132 7.76 -15.54 -1.14
CA HIS A 132 6.35 -15.30 -1.46
C HIS A 132 6.16 -14.77 -2.88
N LEU A 133 7.06 -13.90 -3.37
CA LEU A 133 7.07 -13.45 -4.76
C LEU A 133 7.35 -14.59 -5.73
N LEU A 134 8.31 -15.45 -5.40
CA LEU A 134 8.67 -16.63 -6.20
C LEU A 134 7.49 -17.60 -6.32
N THR A 135 6.81 -17.90 -5.21
CA THR A 135 5.62 -18.77 -5.20
C THR A 135 4.43 -18.13 -5.92
N ALA A 136 4.19 -16.83 -5.78
CA ALA A 136 3.13 -16.15 -6.52
C ALA A 136 3.37 -16.19 -8.04
N ALA A 137 4.61 -15.98 -8.47
CA ALA A 137 5.03 -16.07 -9.87
C ALA A 137 4.89 -17.51 -10.42
N LEU A 138 5.25 -18.52 -9.62
CA LEU A 138 5.15 -19.93 -10.00
C LEU A 138 3.69 -20.46 -10.04
N PHE A 139 2.82 -19.96 -9.17
CA PHE A 139 1.43 -20.42 -9.05
C PHE A 139 0.39 -19.49 -9.69
N ASN A 140 0.84 -18.47 -10.44
CA ASN A 140 -0.01 -17.55 -11.20
C ASN A 140 -1.11 -16.88 -10.35
N ARG A 141 -0.78 -16.59 -9.08
CA ARG A 141 -1.66 -15.92 -8.11
C ARG A 141 -1.42 -14.42 -8.17
N ILE A 142 -2.26 -13.74 -8.95
CA ILE A 142 -2.38 -12.28 -9.08
C ILE A 142 -3.63 -11.86 -8.30
#